data_AF-G4Z331-F1
#
_entry.id   AF-G4Z331-F1
#
_cell.length_a   1.000
_cell.length_b   1.000
_cell.length_c   1.000
_cell.angle_alpha   90.00
_cell.angle_beta   90.00
_cell.angle_gamma   90.00
#
_symmetry.space_group_name_H-M   'P 1'
#
loop_
_entity.id
_entity.type
_entity.pdbx_description
1 polymer ?
#
loop_
_entity_poly.entity_id
_entity_poly.type
_entity_poly.pdbx_seq_one_letter_code
_entity_poly.pdbx_strand_id
1 'polypeptide(L)'
;MRQGFEVDTRKSCTNHAKLDYDYCCAAHDPSIRLIRPHVLDPIAPGLRARVEDDVVARNGGKDIYNRKALNLRSPLLEKPRALQLDELRREDDFLLATDFLRDNVVNELDNLALTRSSTNCIKGRAVWKFLGDSLTGHRDNTTFTSYLLDAKRDDETLGRDATRRITRYMGQAIKKCQRTLADEDDTPVLEQLSERVQRLRVDMKLGRAR
;
A
#
# COMPACT_ATOMS: atom_id res chain seq x y z
N MET A 1 -21.96 11.95 -16.83
CA MET A 1 -20.64 11.48 -16.36
C MET A 1 -20.18 10.34 -17.27
N ARG A 2 -18.96 10.39 -17.82
CA ARG A 2 -18.41 9.31 -18.65
C ARG A 2 -17.94 8.16 -17.73
N GLN A 3 -18.14 6.91 -18.14
CA GLN A 3 -17.57 5.74 -17.44
C GLN A 3 -16.07 5.64 -17.76
N GLY A 4 -15.24 5.25 -16.80
CA GLY A 4 -13.81 5.01 -17.07
C GLY A 4 -13.60 3.69 -17.83
N PHE A 5 -12.44 3.52 -18.46
CA PHE A 5 -12.04 2.28 -19.14
C PHE A 5 -11.02 1.50 -18.31
N GLU A 6 -11.04 0.17 -18.33
CA GLU A 6 -9.99 -0.69 -17.77
C GLU A 6 -9.18 -1.27 -18.94
N VAL A 7 -7.91 -0.90 -19.05
CA VAL A 7 -7.07 -1.16 -20.24
C VAL A 7 -6.83 -2.65 -20.46
N ASP A 8 -6.77 -3.46 -19.39
CA ASP A 8 -6.44 -4.89 -19.48
C ASP A 8 -7.65 -5.79 -19.79
N THR A 9 -8.89 -5.32 -19.60
CA THR A 9 -10.09 -6.19 -19.70
C THR A 9 -11.05 -5.77 -20.80
N ARG A 10 -10.88 -4.59 -21.42
CA ARG A 10 -11.87 -3.95 -22.31
C ARG A 10 -13.27 -3.83 -21.69
N LYS A 11 -13.40 -4.00 -20.37
CA LYS A 11 -14.66 -3.79 -19.65
C LYS A 11 -14.71 -2.34 -19.18
N SER A 12 -15.90 -1.74 -19.26
CA SER A 12 -16.16 -0.44 -18.64
C SER A 12 -15.91 -0.55 -17.13
N CYS A 13 -15.08 0.34 -16.59
CA CYS A 13 -14.96 0.53 -15.15
C CYS A 13 -16.37 0.88 -14.63
N THR A 14 -16.85 0.21 -13.58
CA THR A 14 -18.15 0.55 -12.97
C THR A 14 -18.14 1.94 -12.33
N ASN A 15 -16.96 2.55 -12.16
CA ASN A 15 -16.77 3.88 -11.61
C ASN A 15 -16.69 4.93 -12.73
N HIS A 16 -17.21 6.12 -12.43
CA HIS A 16 -17.10 7.27 -13.31
C HIS A 16 -15.64 7.73 -13.46
N ALA A 17 -15.32 8.30 -14.63
CA ALA A 17 -14.10 9.05 -14.83
C ALA A 17 -14.04 10.22 -13.84
N LYS A 18 -12.83 10.59 -13.39
CA LYS A 18 -12.67 11.77 -12.54
C LYS A 18 -12.90 13.05 -13.35
N LEU A 19 -13.16 14.15 -12.67
CA LEU A 19 -13.36 15.45 -13.34
C LEU A 19 -12.08 15.81 -14.10
N ASP A 20 -12.19 16.22 -15.36
CA ASP A 20 -11.03 16.59 -16.18
C ASP A 20 -9.94 15.50 -16.32
N TYR A 21 -10.32 14.22 -16.21
CA TYR A 21 -9.43 13.07 -16.39
C TYR A 21 -10.13 11.90 -17.09
N ASP A 22 -9.45 11.24 -18.03
CA ASP A 22 -10.08 10.25 -18.93
C ASP A 22 -10.37 8.88 -18.27
N TYR A 23 -9.77 8.60 -17.11
CA TYR A 23 -9.87 7.30 -16.43
C TYR A 23 -10.57 7.42 -15.06
N CYS A 24 -11.11 6.30 -14.57
CA CYS A 24 -11.75 6.28 -13.24
C CYS A 24 -10.72 6.32 -12.10
N CYS A 25 -9.48 5.90 -12.35
CA CYS A 25 -8.36 5.98 -11.42
C CYS A 25 -7.03 5.82 -12.16
N ALA A 26 -5.92 6.15 -11.49
CA ALA A 26 -4.57 6.04 -12.04
C ALA A 26 -4.20 4.61 -12.49
N ALA A 27 -4.70 3.58 -11.82
CA ALA A 27 -4.41 2.19 -12.20
C ALA A 27 -5.00 1.78 -13.55
N HIS A 28 -5.93 2.58 -14.07
CA HIS A 28 -6.57 2.36 -15.36
C HIS A 28 -5.98 3.25 -16.45
N ASP A 29 -5.03 4.13 -16.12
CA ASP A 29 -4.35 4.97 -17.08
C ASP A 29 -3.13 4.21 -17.65
N PRO A 30 -3.10 3.92 -18.96
CA PRO A 30 -2.01 3.18 -19.58
C PRO A 30 -0.68 3.94 -19.59
N SER A 31 -0.70 5.25 -19.34
CA SER A 31 0.52 6.06 -19.23
C SER A 31 1.22 5.92 -17.88
N ILE A 32 0.55 5.35 -16.87
CA ILE A 32 1.03 5.21 -15.49
C ILE A 32 1.52 3.77 -15.27
N ARG A 33 2.76 3.61 -14.80
CA ARG A 33 3.34 2.30 -14.47
C ARG A 33 3.36 2.08 -12.96
N LEU A 34 2.61 1.07 -12.52
CA LEU A 34 2.45 0.73 -11.10
C LEU A 34 3.06 -0.64 -10.80
N ILE A 35 3.80 -0.78 -9.70
CA ILE A 35 3.99 -2.10 -9.09
C ILE A 35 2.64 -2.51 -8.53
N ARG A 36 1.99 -3.49 -9.17
CA ARG A 36 0.70 -3.99 -8.71
C ARG A 36 0.89 -4.80 -7.41
N PRO A 37 -0.07 -4.78 -6.47
CA PRO A 37 0.05 -5.51 -5.21
C PRO A 37 0.35 -7.00 -5.37
N HIS A 38 -0.11 -7.62 -6.47
CA HIS A 38 0.14 -9.03 -6.73
C HIS A 38 1.60 -9.35 -7.08
N VAL A 39 2.37 -8.37 -7.59
CA VAL A 39 3.80 -8.52 -7.90
C VAL A 39 4.61 -8.64 -6.61
N LEU A 40 4.13 -7.97 -5.56
CA LEU A 40 4.68 -8.03 -4.21
C LEU A 40 3.95 -9.07 -3.34
N ASP A 41 3.12 -9.95 -3.93
CA ASP A 41 2.37 -10.94 -3.16
C ASP A 41 3.34 -12.00 -2.64
N PRO A 42 3.55 -12.08 -1.32
CA PRO A 42 4.49 -13.03 -0.78
C PRO A 42 3.94 -14.47 -0.81
N ILE A 43 2.65 -14.66 -1.16
CA ILE A 43 2.01 -15.98 -1.32
C ILE A 43 2.39 -16.62 -2.67
N ALA A 44 2.81 -15.84 -3.68
CA ALA A 44 3.56 -16.37 -4.82
C ALA A 44 4.95 -16.84 -4.31
N PRO A 45 5.54 -17.92 -4.88
CA PRO A 45 6.45 -18.83 -4.17
C PRO A 45 7.54 -18.07 -3.38
N GLY A 46 7.41 -18.03 -2.04
CA GLY A 46 8.33 -17.24 -1.22
C GLY A 46 7.96 -17.01 0.24
N LEU A 47 6.69 -17.15 0.66
CA LEU A 47 6.39 -17.04 2.09
C LEU A 47 7.02 -18.21 2.85
N ARG A 48 7.88 -17.89 3.82
CA ARG A 48 8.32 -18.89 4.81
C ARG A 48 7.09 -19.36 5.59
N ALA A 49 6.77 -20.65 5.50
CA ALA A 49 5.62 -21.31 6.14
C ALA A 49 5.54 -21.18 7.69
N ARG A 50 6.42 -20.40 8.33
CA ARG A 50 6.49 -20.20 9.78
C ARG A 50 6.22 -18.75 10.24
N VAL A 51 6.12 -17.81 9.30
CA VAL A 51 6.01 -16.38 9.64
C VAL A 51 4.64 -16.02 10.20
N GLU A 52 3.57 -16.72 9.81
CA GLU A 52 2.24 -16.47 10.35
C GLU A 52 2.19 -16.71 11.87
N ASP A 53 2.74 -17.83 12.34
CA ASP A 53 2.82 -18.16 13.77
C ASP A 53 3.65 -17.13 14.54
N ASP A 54 4.79 -16.69 13.98
CA ASP A 54 5.63 -15.65 14.58
C ASP A 54 4.89 -14.31 14.71
N VAL A 55 4.13 -13.92 13.69
CA VAL A 55 3.33 -12.67 13.69
C VAL A 55 2.13 -12.76 14.64
N VAL A 56 1.48 -13.92 14.73
CA VAL A 56 0.42 -14.20 15.72
C VAL A 56 0.99 -14.11 17.14
N ALA A 57 2.12 -14.76 17.40
CA ALA A 57 2.77 -14.77 18.71
C ALA A 57 3.18 -13.36 19.13
N ARG A 58 3.78 -12.58 18.22
CA ARG A 58 4.21 -11.18 18.47
C ARG A 58 3.06 -10.27 18.92
N ASN A 59 1.84 -10.53 18.46
CA ASN A 59 0.67 -9.70 18.76
C ASN A 59 -0.35 -10.38 19.68
N GLY A 60 -0.03 -11.55 20.26
CA GLY A 60 -0.91 -12.31 21.16
C GLY A 60 -2.26 -12.67 20.54
N GLY A 61 -2.30 -12.99 19.25
CA GLY A 61 -3.52 -13.33 18.52
C GLY A 61 -4.50 -12.16 18.30
N LYS A 62 -4.04 -10.91 18.50
CA LYS A 62 -4.85 -9.70 18.31
C LYS A 62 -4.41 -8.93 17.07
N ASP A 63 -5.37 -8.26 16.46
CA ASP A 63 -5.15 -7.29 15.39
C ASP A 63 -4.24 -6.16 15.88
N ILE A 64 -3.18 -5.88 15.14
CA ILE A 64 -2.17 -4.89 15.50
C ILE A 64 -2.72 -3.45 15.59
N TYR A 65 -3.79 -3.15 14.85
CA TYR A 65 -4.37 -1.81 14.75
C TYR A 65 -5.57 -1.62 15.67
N ASN A 66 -6.52 -2.55 15.70
CA ASN A 66 -7.74 -2.40 16.48
C ASN A 66 -7.75 -3.21 17.79
N ARG A 67 -6.73 -4.06 18.03
CA ARG A 67 -6.55 -4.90 19.24
C ARG A 67 -7.67 -5.91 19.51
N LYS A 68 -8.59 -6.10 18.59
CA LYS A 68 -9.60 -7.18 18.64
C LYS A 68 -8.93 -8.51 18.27
N ALA A 69 -9.53 -9.63 18.67
CA ALA A 69 -9.03 -10.95 18.32
C ALA A 69 -9.00 -11.16 16.79
N LEU A 70 -7.95 -11.82 16.30
CA LEU A 70 -7.85 -12.25 14.92
C LEU A 70 -8.76 -13.45 14.67
N ASN A 71 -9.41 -13.48 13.50
CA ASN A 71 -10.05 -14.71 13.03
C ASN A 71 -9.02 -15.53 12.24
N LEU A 72 -8.37 -16.48 12.91
CA LEU A 72 -7.32 -17.32 12.33
C LEU A 72 -7.84 -18.34 11.29
N ARG A 73 -9.15 -18.43 11.07
CA ARG A 73 -9.73 -19.16 9.92
C ARG A 73 -9.80 -18.33 8.64
N SER A 74 -9.51 -17.03 8.73
CA SER A 74 -9.45 -16.12 7.57
C SER A 74 -8.37 -15.05 7.77
N PRO A 75 -7.11 -15.43 8.07
CA PRO A 75 -6.03 -14.48 8.17
C PRO A 75 -5.80 -13.91 6.77
N LEU A 76 -6.06 -12.61 6.60
CA LEU A 76 -5.51 -11.90 5.45
C LEU A 76 -4.18 -11.32 5.91
N LEU A 77 -3.09 -11.90 5.43
CA LEU A 77 -1.80 -11.23 5.45
C LEU A 77 -2.01 -9.84 4.83
N GLU A 78 -1.56 -8.79 5.53
CA GLU A 78 -1.62 -7.47 4.95
C GLU A 78 -0.71 -7.42 3.72
N LYS A 79 -1.30 -7.29 2.54
CA LYS A 79 -0.56 -7.19 1.28
C LYS A 79 -0.14 -5.73 1.07
N PRO A 80 1.15 -5.43 0.84
CA PRO A 80 1.57 -4.09 0.49
C PRO A 80 0.80 -3.63 -0.75
N ARG A 81 0.03 -2.55 -0.60
CA ARG A 81 -0.74 -2.02 -1.72
C ARG A 81 0.11 -1.04 -2.50
N ALA A 82 0.28 -1.37 -3.78
CA ALA A 82 0.81 -0.60 -4.90
C ALA A 82 1.82 0.50 -4.56
N LEU A 83 3.07 0.30 -4.99
CA LEU A 83 4.07 1.36 -5.07
C LEU A 83 4.09 1.93 -6.50
N GLN A 84 4.03 3.24 -6.60
CA GLN A 84 4.08 3.99 -7.86
C GLN A 84 5.52 4.12 -8.34
N LEU A 85 5.80 3.79 -9.61
CA LEU A 85 7.14 3.86 -10.20
C LEU A 85 7.16 4.37 -11.64
N ASP A 86 6.44 5.47 -11.91
CA ASP A 86 6.20 6.03 -13.25
C ASP A 86 7.45 6.36 -14.10
N GLU A 87 8.66 6.35 -13.53
CA GLU A 87 9.90 6.59 -14.27
C GLU A 87 10.78 5.32 -14.40
N LEU A 88 10.34 4.16 -13.88
CA LEU A 88 10.94 2.85 -14.18
C LEU A 88 10.42 2.33 -15.53
N ARG A 89 10.82 3.05 -16.59
CA ARG A 89 10.41 2.75 -17.96
C ARG A 89 11.14 1.53 -18.53
N ARG A 90 12.32 1.22 -18.03
CA ARG A 90 13.06 0.00 -18.41
C ARG A 90 12.50 -1.20 -17.65
N GLU A 91 12.35 -2.31 -18.36
CA GLU A 91 11.82 -3.55 -17.79
C GLU A 91 12.77 -4.13 -16.73
N ASP A 92 14.09 -4.09 -16.99
CA ASP A 92 15.12 -4.53 -16.05
C ASP A 92 15.07 -3.76 -14.72
N ASP A 93 14.92 -2.44 -14.80
CA ASP A 93 14.80 -1.55 -13.63
C ASP A 93 13.55 -1.88 -12.80
N PHE A 94 12.43 -2.17 -13.47
CA PHE A 94 11.19 -2.57 -12.82
C PHE A 94 11.35 -3.91 -12.12
N LEU A 95 11.95 -4.92 -12.79
CA LEU A 95 12.20 -6.23 -12.20
C LEU A 95 13.12 -6.12 -10.98
N LEU A 96 14.26 -5.45 -11.10
CA LEU A 96 15.21 -5.22 -10.01
C LEU A 96 14.53 -4.55 -8.80
N ALA A 97 13.78 -3.47 -9.02
CA ALA A 97 13.06 -2.80 -7.94
C ALA A 97 12.02 -3.71 -7.27
N THR A 98 11.28 -4.51 -8.05
CA THR A 98 10.26 -5.41 -7.51
C THR A 98 10.83 -6.57 -6.73
N ASP A 99 11.87 -7.23 -7.23
CA ASP A 99 12.56 -8.31 -6.53
C ASP A 99 13.21 -7.80 -5.25
N PHE A 100 13.89 -6.65 -5.31
CA PHE A 100 14.51 -6.04 -4.14
C PHE A 100 13.48 -5.70 -3.05
N LEU A 101 12.37 -5.04 -3.43
CA LEU A 101 11.30 -4.71 -2.50
C LEU A 101 10.66 -5.96 -1.90
N ARG A 102 10.43 -6.99 -2.72
CA ARG A 102 9.84 -8.26 -2.24
C ARG A 102 10.75 -8.89 -1.19
N ASP A 103 12.03 -9.05 -1.52
CA ASP A 103 12.95 -9.88 -0.74
C ASP A 103 13.47 -9.16 0.52
N ASN A 104 13.70 -7.84 0.43
CA ASN A 104 14.34 -7.07 1.51
C ASN A 104 13.37 -6.19 2.32
N VAL A 105 12.16 -5.94 1.82
CA VAL A 105 11.20 -5.05 2.51
C VAL A 105 9.91 -5.80 2.85
N VAL A 106 9.21 -6.34 1.86
CA VAL A 106 7.89 -6.95 2.06
C VAL A 106 7.97 -8.20 2.94
N ASN A 107 9.01 -9.01 2.74
CA ASN A 107 9.20 -10.27 3.49
C ASN A 107 9.75 -10.09 4.92
N GLU A 108 10.03 -8.85 5.36
CA GLU A 108 10.48 -8.63 6.73
C GLU A 108 9.35 -8.73 7.75
N LEU A 109 9.61 -9.39 8.88
CA LEU A 109 8.65 -9.56 9.98
C LEU A 109 8.06 -8.24 10.52
N ASP A 110 8.77 -7.13 10.41
CA ASP A 110 8.28 -5.82 10.83
C ASP A 110 7.26 -5.20 9.87
N ASN A 111 7.28 -5.63 8.60
CA ASN A 111 6.37 -5.17 7.55
C ASN A 111 5.21 -6.15 7.32
N LEU A 112 5.27 -7.33 7.95
CA LEU A 112 4.22 -8.32 7.95
C LEU A 112 3.28 -8.10 9.14
N ALA A 113 2.00 -7.90 8.84
CA ALA A 113 0.96 -7.74 9.84
C ALA A 113 -0.23 -8.65 9.53
N LEU A 114 -0.69 -9.36 10.56
CA LEU A 114 -1.99 -10.01 10.53
C LEU A 114 -3.05 -9.06 11.08
N THR A 115 -4.10 -8.85 10.29
CA THR A 115 -5.20 -7.95 10.61
C THR A 115 -6.52 -8.61 10.30
N ARG A 116 -7.59 -8.14 10.96
CA ARG A 116 -8.96 -8.51 10.58
C ARG A 116 -9.19 -8.11 9.13
N SER A 117 -9.92 -8.95 8.39
CA SER A 117 -10.23 -8.71 6.98
C SER A 117 -10.92 -7.37 6.75
N SER A 118 -11.76 -6.92 7.70
CA SER A 118 -12.39 -5.60 7.61
C SER A 118 -11.38 -4.45 7.74
N THR A 119 -10.45 -4.55 8.69
CA THR A 119 -9.40 -3.54 8.88
C THR A 119 -8.44 -3.47 7.70
N ASN A 120 -8.01 -4.62 7.17
CA ASN A 120 -7.19 -4.66 5.95
C ASN A 120 -7.92 -4.02 4.75
N CYS A 121 -9.20 -4.33 4.58
CA CYS A 121 -10.01 -3.75 3.51
C CYS A 121 -10.17 -2.23 3.65
N ILE A 122 -10.50 -1.73 4.84
CA ILE A 122 -10.68 -0.29 5.08
C ILE A 122 -9.36 0.46 4.89
N LYS A 123 -8.29 0.02 5.57
CA LYS A 123 -6.94 0.59 5.43
C LYS A 123 -6.54 0.67 3.97
N GLY A 124 -6.71 -0.43 3.26
CA GLY A 124 -6.23 -0.49 1.91
C GLY A 124 -7.14 0.21 0.89
N ARG A 125 -8.43 0.37 1.15
CA ARG A 125 -9.29 1.31 0.38
C ARG A 125 -8.77 2.74 0.52
N ALA A 126 -8.39 3.14 1.73
CA ALA A 126 -7.81 4.45 1.98
C ALA A 126 -6.46 4.62 1.24
N VAL A 127 -5.56 3.64 1.31
CA VAL A 127 -4.27 3.68 0.58
C VAL A 127 -4.49 3.79 -0.92
N TRP A 128 -5.34 2.92 -1.49
CA TRP A 128 -5.62 2.92 -2.91
C TRP A 128 -6.19 4.26 -3.40
N LYS A 129 -7.17 4.80 -2.66
CA LYS A 129 -7.79 6.08 -3.02
C LYS A 129 -6.80 7.22 -2.88
N PHE A 130 -6.02 7.29 -1.79
CA PHE A 130 -5.01 8.32 -1.58
C PHE A 130 -3.97 8.34 -2.71
N LEU A 131 -3.41 7.18 -3.06
CA LEU A 131 -2.43 7.06 -4.13
C LEU A 131 -3.05 7.45 -5.47
N GLY A 132 -4.24 6.94 -5.77
CA GLY A 132 -4.96 7.26 -7.01
C GLY A 132 -5.29 8.74 -7.13
N ASP A 133 -5.76 9.39 -6.07
CA ASP A 133 -6.07 10.82 -6.05
C ASP A 133 -4.79 11.65 -6.17
N SER A 134 -3.71 11.27 -5.49
CA SER A 134 -2.40 11.95 -5.61
C SER A 134 -1.85 11.89 -7.04
N LEU A 135 -1.95 10.72 -7.67
CA LEU A 135 -1.49 10.47 -9.05
C LEU A 135 -2.23 11.28 -10.09
N THR A 136 -3.55 11.37 -9.93
CA THR A 136 -4.41 12.07 -10.89
C THR A 136 -4.51 13.57 -10.60
N GLY A 137 -3.85 14.10 -9.57
CA GLY A 137 -3.98 15.51 -9.17
C GLY A 137 -5.31 15.87 -8.47
N HIS A 138 -6.08 14.87 -8.04
CA HIS A 138 -7.41 15.01 -7.41
C HIS A 138 -7.37 14.96 -5.88
N ARG A 139 -6.20 15.20 -5.29
CA ARG A 139 -6.05 15.25 -3.84
C ARG A 139 -6.50 16.62 -3.35
N ASP A 140 -7.72 16.72 -2.83
CA ASP A 140 -8.33 17.96 -2.30
C ASP A 140 -7.69 18.48 -0.99
N ASN A 141 -6.35 18.61 -0.93
CA ASN A 141 -5.57 18.92 0.29
C ASN A 141 -5.84 18.01 1.51
N THR A 142 -6.53 16.88 1.27
CA THR A 142 -6.89 15.88 2.27
C THR A 142 -5.66 15.09 2.71
N THR A 143 -5.56 14.84 4.02
CA THR A 143 -4.47 14.04 4.59
C THR A 143 -4.79 12.55 4.46
N PHE A 144 -3.77 11.68 4.44
CA PHE A 144 -4.02 10.23 4.45
C PHE A 144 -4.88 9.78 5.65
N THR A 145 -4.77 10.44 6.80
CA THR A 145 -5.66 10.24 7.95
C THR A 145 -7.13 10.46 7.60
N SER A 146 -7.45 11.48 6.78
CA SER A 146 -8.81 11.73 6.30
C SER A 146 -9.30 10.57 5.44
N TYR A 147 -8.48 10.08 4.51
CA TYR A 147 -8.81 8.88 3.71
C TYR A 147 -9.09 7.65 4.58
N LEU A 148 -8.33 7.46 5.67
CA LEU A 148 -8.55 6.36 6.61
C LEU A 148 -9.85 6.49 7.40
N LEU A 149 -10.25 7.71 7.76
CA LEU A 149 -11.49 7.98 8.50
C LEU A 149 -12.73 7.89 7.59
N ASP A 150 -12.60 8.28 6.33
CA ASP A 150 -13.68 8.23 5.34
C ASP A 150 -13.88 6.83 4.75
N ALA A 151 -12.83 6.00 4.79
CA ALA A 151 -12.91 4.63 4.30
C ALA A 151 -13.79 3.77 5.22
N LYS A 152 -14.69 3.01 4.58
CA LYS A 152 -15.57 2.05 5.26
C LYS A 152 -15.62 0.73 4.50
N ARG A 153 -16.00 -0.32 5.21
CA ARG A 153 -16.40 -1.60 4.63
C ARG A 153 -17.72 -1.97 5.25
N ASP A 154 -18.74 -2.13 4.42
CA ASP A 154 -20.13 -2.28 4.86
C ASP A 154 -20.46 -1.07 5.76
N ASP A 155 -20.64 -1.28 7.06
CA ASP A 155 -20.83 -0.22 8.07
C ASP A 155 -19.69 -0.12 9.10
N GLU A 156 -18.62 -0.90 8.93
CA GLU A 156 -17.42 -0.79 9.77
C GLU A 156 -16.52 0.38 9.29
N THR A 157 -16.10 1.21 10.25
CA THR A 157 -15.10 2.29 10.06
C THR A 157 -13.93 2.09 11.02
N LEU A 158 -12.82 2.80 10.77
CA LEU A 158 -11.69 2.84 11.69
C LEU A 158 -11.87 4.00 12.67
N GLY A 159 -11.80 3.69 13.96
CA GLY A 159 -11.69 4.71 15.00
C GLY A 159 -10.36 5.46 14.93
N ARG A 160 -10.31 6.66 15.52
CA ARG A 160 -9.12 7.53 15.53
C ARG A 160 -7.85 6.82 16.04
N ASP A 161 -7.98 5.95 17.04
CA ASP A 161 -6.83 5.23 17.59
C ASP A 161 -6.28 4.15 16.65
N ALA A 162 -7.17 3.44 15.93
CA ALA A 162 -6.74 2.49 14.91
C ALA A 162 -6.05 3.24 13.76
N THR A 163 -6.62 4.36 13.32
CA THR A 163 -6.02 5.24 12.30
C THR A 163 -4.63 5.74 12.72
N ARG A 164 -4.46 6.21 13.97
CA ARG A 164 -3.16 6.62 14.52
C ARG A 164 -2.13 5.48 14.54
N ARG A 165 -2.55 4.27 14.89
CA ARG A 165 -1.65 3.09 14.86
C ARG A 165 -1.25 2.77 13.43
N ILE A 166 -2.21 2.73 12.50
CA ILE A 166 -1.94 2.49 11.07
C ILE A 166 -0.92 3.48 10.54
N THR A 167 -1.12 4.78 10.75
CA THR A 167 -0.20 5.81 10.24
C THR A 167 1.18 5.73 10.90
N ARG A 168 1.26 5.34 12.17
CA ARG A 168 2.53 5.10 12.87
C ARG A 168 3.28 3.90 12.29
N TYR A 169 2.63 2.74 12.18
CA TYR A 169 3.24 1.52 11.66
C TYR A 169 3.65 1.68 10.20
N MET A 170 2.80 2.28 9.36
CA MET A 170 3.15 2.60 7.97
C MET A 170 4.34 3.56 7.90
N GLY A 171 4.40 4.58 8.75
CA GLY A 171 5.53 5.49 8.80
C GLY A 171 6.84 4.81 9.21
N GLN A 172 6.79 3.84 10.12
CA GLN A 172 7.95 3.03 10.51
C GLN A 172 8.40 2.12 9.36
N ALA A 173 7.46 1.39 8.75
CA ALA A 173 7.72 0.51 7.61
C ALA A 173 8.36 1.27 6.43
N ILE A 174 7.79 2.42 6.06
CA ILE A 174 8.31 3.26 4.97
C ILE A 174 9.70 3.82 5.30
N LYS A 175 9.95 4.22 6.56
CA LYS A 175 11.28 4.68 6.97
C LYS A 175 12.32 3.56 6.91
N LYS A 176 11.94 2.33 7.24
CA LYS A 176 12.80 1.16 7.14
C LYS A 176 13.09 0.81 5.67
N CYS A 177 12.05 0.77 4.84
CA CYS A 177 12.15 0.61 3.39
C CYS A 177 13.12 1.64 2.78
N GLN A 178 12.95 2.92 3.10
CA GLN A 178 13.82 4.00 2.63
C GLN A 178 15.30 3.75 2.99
N ARG A 179 15.58 3.34 4.25
CA ARG A 179 16.95 3.04 4.68
C ARG A 179 17.53 1.86 3.90
N THR A 180 16.77 0.77 3.81
CA THR A 180 17.17 -0.44 3.09
C THR A 180 17.49 -0.14 1.62
N LEU A 181 16.73 0.76 0.99
CA LEU A 181 16.99 1.20 -0.38
C LEU A 181 18.19 2.15 -0.49
N ALA A 182 18.40 3.01 0.51
CA ALA A 182 19.51 3.95 0.53
C ALA A 182 20.86 3.27 0.85
N ASP A 183 20.83 2.10 1.49
CA ASP A 183 22.01 1.28 1.76
C ASP A 183 22.53 0.59 0.46
N GLU A 184 21.77 0.64 -0.64
CA GLU A 184 22.14 0.16 -1.98
C GLU A 184 22.45 1.35 -2.92
N ASP A 185 23.20 2.34 -2.42
CA ASP A 185 23.50 3.62 -3.07
C ASP A 185 24.21 3.48 -4.43
N ASP A 186 24.89 2.36 -4.68
CA ASP A 186 25.50 2.04 -5.97
C ASP A 186 24.49 1.65 -7.07
N THR A 187 23.19 1.58 -6.75
CA THR A 187 22.13 1.20 -7.71
C THR A 187 21.17 2.38 -7.97
N PRO A 188 21.34 3.14 -9.08
CA PRO A 188 20.57 4.36 -9.35
C PRO A 188 19.04 4.18 -9.34
N VAL A 189 18.55 2.99 -9.70
CA VAL A 189 17.12 2.68 -9.67
C VAL A 189 16.57 2.62 -8.23
N LEU A 190 17.36 2.10 -7.29
CA LEU A 190 17.00 1.95 -5.89
C LEU A 190 17.11 3.28 -5.15
N GLU A 191 18.07 4.13 -5.52
CA GLU A 191 18.17 5.51 -5.05
C GLU A 191 16.91 6.31 -5.41
N GLN A 192 16.50 6.29 -6.68
CA GLN A 192 15.26 6.96 -7.13
C GLN A 192 14.02 6.41 -6.41
N LEU A 193 13.97 5.09 -6.19
CA LEU A 193 12.91 4.45 -5.43
C LEU A 193 12.92 4.91 -3.96
N SER A 194 14.09 5.06 -3.33
CA SER A 194 14.25 5.57 -1.97
C SER A 194 13.68 6.99 -1.82
N GLU A 195 14.00 7.88 -2.76
CA GLU A 195 13.46 9.23 -2.78
C GLU A 195 11.94 9.26 -2.94
N ARG A 196 11.38 8.39 -3.78
CA ARG A 196 9.92 8.27 -3.97
C ARG A 196 9.22 7.77 -2.71
N VAL A 197 9.78 6.75 -2.06
CA VAL A 197 9.29 6.22 -0.79
C VAL A 197 9.29 7.31 0.29
N GLN A 198 10.33 8.14 0.32
CA GLN A 198 10.40 9.29 1.23
C GLN A 198 9.39 10.40 0.88
N ARG A 199 9.20 10.74 -0.39
CA ARG A 199 8.15 11.68 -0.84
C ARG A 199 6.77 11.20 -0.42
N LEU A 200 6.46 9.93 -0.68
CA LEU A 200 5.21 9.30 -0.28
C LEU A 200 4.96 9.41 1.23
N ARG A 201 6.01 9.19 2.05
CA ARG A 201 5.94 9.36 3.51
C ARG A 201 5.52 10.77 3.92
N VAL A 202 6.13 11.77 3.29
CA VAL A 202 5.88 13.20 3.55
C VAL A 202 4.47 13.58 3.12
N ASP A 203 4.08 13.19 1.91
CA ASP A 203 2.76 13.42 1.34
C ASP A 203 1.64 12.82 2.20
N MET A 204 1.82 11.59 2.66
CA MET A 204 0.88 10.92 3.56
C MET A 204 0.95 11.46 5.00
N LYS A 205 1.90 12.34 5.32
CA LYS A 205 2.17 12.88 6.66
C LYS A 205 2.36 11.78 7.73
N LEU A 206 3.00 10.68 7.34
CA LEU A 206 3.19 9.52 8.22
C LEU A 206 4.26 9.80 9.28
N GLY A 207 3.92 9.53 10.55
CA GLY A 207 4.81 9.77 11.69
C GLY A 207 4.66 11.13 12.37
N ARG A 208 3.75 12.01 11.91
CA ARG A 208 3.31 13.20 12.66
C ARG A 208 2.08 12.87 13.51
N ALA A 209 2.16 11.85 14.37
CA ALA A 209 1.19 11.72 15.45
C ALA A 209 1.64 12.69 16.56
N ARG A 210 1.05 13.89 16.60
CA ARG A 210 1.03 14.69 17.82
C ARG A 210 0.17 14.00 18.86
#